data_AF-A0A934GYT1-F1
#
_entry.id   AF-A0A934GYT1-F1
#
_cell.length_a   1.000
_cell.length_b   1.000
_cell.length_c   1.000
_cell.angle_alpha   90.00
_cell.angle_beta   90.00
_cell.angle_gamma   90.00
#
_symmetry.space_group_name_H-M   'P 1'
#
loop_
_entity.id
_entity.type
_entity.pdbx_description
1 polymer ?
#
loop_
_entity_poly.entity_id
_entity_poly.type
_entity_poly.pdbx_seq_one_letter_code
_entity_poly.pdbx_strand_id
1 'polypeptide(L)'
;MKLEALLQGISAPTAETRLNVVQVLGMVEETRALNVLRDRFAIEPDGSVKTAIQWAGKKIHQASQSGYSTVNEIFRFFGIDREIANLVDPREAELLRRMQTSMDNALIKANQDAAGRKVGTAAALGIGAALVGGPLMGGMVMAGAMAPSADAASSSMGPVRDQLSTQRTPPPRPSDVNIAVWLKRLREDPNRDNRKSAAIELANFNNPTALPQLATAMLNDPDLVVRSAAEQYGKVLYWKMIYWEMEQDGTLEQEFKVRAKAAGKDFEEVPLPTGGTGPLAPSKSEPPPMPQPNKDDIAQILARAEAERAKRKKR
;
A
#
# COMPACT_ATOMS: atom_id res chain seq x y z
N MET A 1 15.75 5.43 -12.64
CA MET A 1 16.95 4.57 -12.66
C MET A 1 16.46 3.19 -12.31
N LYS A 2 16.66 2.21 -13.20
CA LYS A 2 16.20 0.82 -13.03
C LYS A 2 17.21 0.03 -12.20
N LEU A 3 16.76 -0.97 -11.43
CA LEU A 3 17.69 -1.87 -10.72
C LEU A 3 18.71 -2.49 -11.67
N GLU A 4 18.24 -3.02 -12.80
CA GLU A 4 19.11 -3.63 -13.81
C GLU A 4 20.17 -2.65 -14.33
N ALA A 5 19.80 -1.38 -14.52
CA ALA A 5 20.74 -0.35 -14.93
C ALA A 5 21.80 -0.07 -13.85
N LEU A 6 21.44 -0.14 -12.55
CA LEU A 6 22.39 -0.05 -11.46
C LEU A 6 23.32 -1.26 -11.43
N LEU A 7 22.80 -2.48 -11.53
CA LEU A 7 23.61 -3.71 -11.53
C LEU A 7 24.57 -3.76 -12.72
N GLN A 8 24.10 -3.37 -13.92
CA GLN A 8 24.95 -3.24 -15.11
C GLN A 8 26.01 -2.15 -14.93
N GLY A 9 25.67 -1.05 -14.25
CA GLY A 9 26.58 0.07 -13.97
C GLY A 9 27.81 -0.32 -13.15
N ILE A 10 27.77 -1.43 -12.41
CA ILE A 10 28.94 -2.00 -11.71
C ILE A 10 30.04 -2.40 -12.70
N SER A 11 29.67 -2.71 -13.95
CA SER A 11 30.61 -3.06 -15.03
C SER A 11 30.90 -1.91 -16.01
N ALA A 12 30.52 -0.68 -15.66
CA ALA A 12 30.79 0.48 -16.51
C ALA A 12 32.30 0.65 -16.81
N PRO A 13 32.67 1.14 -18.00
CA PRO A 13 34.08 1.30 -18.38
C PRO A 13 34.81 2.32 -17.49
N THR A 14 34.11 3.37 -17.08
CA THR A 14 34.63 4.45 -16.23
C THR A 14 34.61 4.09 -14.75
N ALA A 15 35.75 4.24 -14.07
CA ALA A 15 35.87 3.97 -12.63
C ALA A 15 34.93 4.84 -11.79
N GLU A 16 34.77 6.11 -12.18
CA GLU A 16 33.84 7.04 -11.52
C GLU A 16 32.40 6.53 -11.54
N THR A 17 31.92 6.01 -12.67
CA THR A 17 30.56 5.48 -12.77
C THR A 17 30.38 4.25 -11.90
N ARG A 18 31.37 3.34 -11.90
CA ARG A 18 31.34 2.17 -11.00
C ARG A 18 31.33 2.58 -9.54
N LEU A 19 32.17 3.54 -9.16
CA LEU A 19 32.23 4.07 -7.79
C LEU A 19 30.87 4.62 -7.37
N ASN A 20 30.26 5.50 -8.18
CA ASN A 20 28.96 6.09 -7.90
C ASN A 20 27.87 5.01 -7.73
N VAL A 21 27.85 4.00 -8.60
CA VAL A 21 26.91 2.88 -8.51
C VAL A 21 27.09 2.09 -7.22
N VAL A 22 28.33 1.73 -6.88
CA VAL A 22 28.64 0.96 -5.66
C VAL A 22 28.26 1.76 -4.40
N GLN A 23 28.50 3.07 -4.40
CA GLN A 23 28.09 3.96 -3.32
C GLN A 23 26.56 3.98 -3.14
N VAL A 24 25.81 4.07 -4.24
CA VAL A 24 24.34 3.98 -4.20
C VAL A 24 23.89 2.64 -3.65
N LEU A 25 24.42 1.52 -4.18
CA LEU A 25 24.05 0.17 -3.74
C LEU A 25 24.32 -0.05 -2.24
N GLY A 26 25.46 0.43 -1.74
CA GLY A 26 25.77 0.36 -0.31
C GLY A 26 24.91 1.29 0.55
N MET A 27 24.56 2.48 0.06
CA MET A 27 23.63 3.39 0.76
C MET A 27 22.24 2.78 0.91
N VAL A 28 21.73 2.14 -0.15
CA VAL A 28 20.37 1.61 -0.17
C VAL A 28 20.25 0.17 0.30
N GLU A 29 21.38 -0.44 0.68
CA GLU A 29 21.47 -1.81 1.19
C GLU A 29 20.84 -2.86 0.25
N GLU A 30 21.02 -2.69 -1.06
CA GLU A 30 20.41 -3.56 -2.07
C GLU A 30 20.99 -4.98 -2.01
N THR A 31 20.26 -5.91 -1.39
CA THR A 31 20.72 -7.27 -1.13
C THR A 31 20.91 -8.09 -2.40
N ARG A 32 20.19 -7.78 -3.48
CA ARG A 32 20.37 -8.44 -4.79
C ARG A 32 21.72 -8.12 -5.44
N ALA A 33 22.40 -7.07 -4.99
CA ALA A 33 23.72 -6.70 -5.51
C ALA A 33 24.88 -7.53 -4.94
N LEU A 34 24.70 -8.32 -3.88
CA LEU A 34 25.79 -9.01 -3.18
C LEU A 34 26.65 -9.89 -4.11
N ASN A 35 26.00 -10.71 -4.94
CA ASN A 35 26.71 -11.60 -5.87
C ASN A 35 27.49 -10.78 -6.91
N VAL A 36 26.85 -9.77 -7.51
CA VAL A 36 27.47 -8.93 -8.54
C VAL A 36 28.67 -8.13 -7.96
N LEU A 37 28.54 -7.64 -6.73
CA LEU A 37 29.64 -6.95 -6.03
C LEU A 37 30.81 -7.89 -5.74
N ARG A 38 30.53 -9.11 -5.28
CA ARG A 38 31.57 -10.13 -5.05
C ARG A 38 32.31 -10.47 -6.33
N ASP A 39 31.59 -10.72 -7.41
CA ASP A 39 32.18 -11.10 -8.69
C ASP A 39 32.99 -9.93 -9.26
N ARG A 40 32.50 -8.68 -9.12
CA ARG A 40 33.25 -7.48 -9.52
C ARG A 40 34.52 -7.29 -8.68
N PHE A 41 34.48 -7.51 -7.37
CA PHE A 41 35.62 -7.34 -6.47
C PHE A 41 36.86 -8.14 -6.91
N ALA A 42 36.65 -9.33 -7.48
CA ALA A 42 37.72 -10.22 -7.93
C ALA A 42 38.53 -9.64 -9.11
N ILE A 43 37.88 -8.84 -9.97
CA ILE A 43 38.46 -8.33 -11.22
C ILE A 43 38.62 -6.80 -11.24
N GLU A 44 38.19 -6.08 -10.21
CA GLU A 44 38.24 -4.62 -10.18
C GLU A 44 39.69 -4.09 -10.17
N PRO A 45 40.11 -3.34 -11.21
CA PRO A 45 41.46 -2.77 -11.26
C PRO A 45 41.62 -1.53 -10.38
N ASP A 46 40.55 -0.75 -10.16
CA ASP A 46 40.63 0.52 -9.43
C ASP A 46 40.57 0.32 -7.91
N GLY A 47 41.58 0.84 -7.21
CA GLY A 47 41.69 0.70 -5.76
C GLY A 47 40.54 1.36 -4.98
N SER A 48 40.09 2.54 -5.41
CA SER A 48 39.00 3.28 -4.75
C SER A 48 37.66 2.57 -4.95
N VAL A 49 37.39 2.08 -6.16
CA VAL A 49 36.20 1.25 -6.42
C VAL A 49 36.26 -0.04 -5.60
N LYS A 50 37.42 -0.67 -5.49
CA LYS A 50 37.60 -1.90 -4.69
C LYS A 50 37.32 -1.69 -3.21
N THR A 51 37.79 -0.59 -2.62
CA THR A 51 37.46 -0.19 -1.24
C THR A 51 35.96 0.09 -1.09
N ALA A 52 35.34 0.77 -2.04
CA ALA A 52 33.90 1.02 -2.03
C ALA A 52 33.10 -0.30 -2.09
N ILE A 53 33.53 -1.28 -2.89
CA ILE A 53 32.88 -2.59 -2.98
C ILE A 53 32.99 -3.34 -1.65
N GLN A 54 34.14 -3.29 -0.97
CA GLN A 54 34.28 -3.89 0.36
C GLN A 54 33.34 -3.26 1.38
N TRP A 55 33.26 -1.92 1.41
CA TRP A 55 32.35 -1.19 2.29
C TRP A 55 30.89 -1.55 2.01
N ALA A 56 30.46 -1.47 0.74
CA ALA A 56 29.09 -1.78 0.34
C ALA A 56 28.75 -3.25 0.62
N GLY A 57 29.64 -4.18 0.27
CA GLY A 57 29.47 -5.61 0.52
C GLY A 57 29.31 -5.93 2.00
N LYS A 58 30.13 -5.34 2.88
CA LYS A 58 29.99 -5.51 4.33
C LYS A 58 28.65 -4.98 4.83
N LYS A 59 28.27 -3.76 4.43
CA LYS A 59 27.02 -3.12 4.85
C LYS A 59 25.79 -3.91 4.39
N ILE A 60 25.73 -4.28 3.11
CA ILE A 60 24.64 -5.08 2.53
C ILE A 60 24.58 -6.48 3.17
N HIS A 61 25.74 -7.12 3.43
CA HIS A 61 25.76 -8.43 4.08
C HIS A 61 25.22 -8.35 5.50
N GLN A 62 25.59 -7.32 6.27
CA GLN A 62 25.06 -7.08 7.61
C GLN A 62 23.54 -6.88 7.60
N ALA A 63 23.03 -6.07 6.65
CA ALA A 63 21.59 -5.88 6.48
C ALA A 63 20.89 -7.21 6.14
N SER A 64 21.45 -7.99 5.20
CA SER A 64 20.90 -9.30 4.85
C SER A 64 20.87 -10.28 6.03
N GLN A 65 21.89 -10.27 6.89
CA GLN A 65 21.96 -11.10 8.10
C GLN A 65 20.89 -10.70 9.14
N SER A 66 20.48 -9.43 9.18
CA SER A 66 19.38 -8.96 10.03
C SER A 66 18.00 -9.19 9.42
N GLY A 67 17.89 -9.90 8.29
CA GLY A 67 16.63 -10.16 7.60
C GLY A 67 16.12 -9.01 6.73
N TYR A 68 16.95 -7.98 6.50
CA TYR A 68 16.59 -6.89 5.59
C TYR A 68 16.47 -7.38 4.14
N SER A 69 15.46 -6.88 3.45
CA SER A 69 15.32 -7.01 1.99
C SER A 69 14.63 -5.77 1.46
N THR A 70 15.13 -5.23 0.34
CA THR A 70 14.53 -4.07 -0.33
C THR A 70 13.06 -4.32 -0.66
N VAL A 71 12.69 -5.53 -1.09
CA VAL A 71 11.29 -5.88 -1.41
C VAL A 71 10.43 -5.87 -0.14
N ASN A 72 10.93 -6.43 0.97
CA ASN A 72 10.20 -6.40 2.25
C ASN A 72 9.96 -4.96 2.72
N GLU A 73 10.97 -4.10 2.61
CA GLU A 73 10.83 -2.70 2.98
C GLU A 73 9.84 -1.94 2.11
N ILE A 74 9.82 -2.20 0.81
CA ILE A 74 8.81 -1.62 -0.10
C ILE A 74 7.40 -2.03 0.36
N PHE A 75 7.19 -3.33 0.62
CA PHE A 75 5.89 -3.85 1.05
C PHE A 75 5.42 -3.24 2.37
N ARG A 76 6.33 -3.10 3.33
CA ARG A 76 6.07 -2.43 4.61
C ARG A 76 5.79 -0.94 4.45
N PHE A 77 6.68 -0.23 3.74
CA PHE A 77 6.67 1.24 3.64
C PHE A 77 5.45 1.76 2.88
N PHE A 78 5.05 1.08 1.80
CA PHE A 78 3.89 1.50 0.99
C PHE A 78 2.56 0.87 1.44
N GLY A 79 2.56 0.10 2.53
CA GLY A 79 1.34 -0.48 3.11
C GLY A 79 0.77 -1.67 2.34
N ILE A 80 1.59 -2.35 1.54
CA ILE A 80 1.17 -3.52 0.75
C ILE A 80 0.94 -4.72 1.66
N ASP A 81 1.79 -4.94 2.67
CA ASP A 81 1.58 -6.02 3.65
C ASP A 81 0.26 -5.83 4.41
N ARG A 82 -0.11 -4.58 4.69
CA ARG A 82 -1.39 -4.24 5.31
C ARG A 82 -2.56 -4.51 4.38
N GLU A 83 -2.44 -4.17 3.10
CA GLU A 83 -3.46 -4.49 2.11
C GLU A 83 -3.68 -6.01 2.04
N ILE A 84 -2.60 -6.79 1.96
CA ILE A 84 -2.64 -8.26 1.95
C ILE A 84 -3.35 -8.79 3.20
N ALA A 85 -2.98 -8.29 4.39
CA ALA A 85 -3.58 -8.71 5.65
C ALA A 85 -5.09 -8.44 5.72
N ASN A 86 -5.56 -7.38 5.05
CA ASN A 86 -6.97 -6.98 5.01
C ASN A 86 -7.73 -7.53 3.81
N LEU A 87 -7.12 -8.37 2.98
CA LEU A 87 -7.83 -9.05 1.91
C LEU A 87 -8.93 -9.93 2.51
N VAL A 88 -10.17 -9.69 2.09
CA VAL A 88 -11.29 -10.60 2.38
C VAL A 88 -11.07 -11.86 1.55
N ASP A 89 -11.06 -13.03 2.20
CA ASP A 89 -10.98 -14.30 1.49
C ASP A 89 -12.23 -14.44 0.60
N PRO A 90 -12.09 -14.72 -0.71
CA PRO A 90 -13.24 -14.97 -1.59
C PRO A 90 -14.24 -15.99 -1.04
N ARG A 91 -13.77 -16.99 -0.27
CA ARG A 91 -14.61 -17.98 0.41
C ARG A 91 -15.40 -17.38 1.56
N GLU A 92 -14.77 -16.50 2.33
CA GLU A 92 -15.41 -15.74 3.41
C GLU A 92 -16.45 -14.77 2.85
N ALA A 93 -16.14 -14.08 1.74
CA ALA A 93 -17.08 -13.20 1.05
C ALA A 93 -18.34 -13.94 0.57
N GLU A 94 -18.19 -15.12 -0.02
CA GLU A 94 -19.34 -15.95 -0.45
C GLU A 94 -20.12 -16.50 0.75
N LEU A 95 -19.47 -16.87 1.85
CA LEU A 95 -20.15 -17.28 3.08
C LEU A 95 -20.99 -16.12 3.65
N LEU A 96 -20.42 -14.91 3.73
CA LEU A 96 -21.14 -13.71 4.18
C LEU A 96 -22.33 -13.42 3.28
N ARG A 97 -22.16 -13.53 1.95
CA ARG A 97 -23.25 -13.35 0.98
C ARG A 97 -24.37 -14.37 1.19
N ARG A 98 -24.03 -15.64 1.44
CA ARG A 98 -25.01 -16.70 1.76
C ARG A 98 -25.73 -16.44 3.08
N MET A 99 -25.01 -16.03 4.12
CA MET A 99 -25.61 -15.67 5.41
C MET A 99 -26.58 -14.51 5.25
N GLN A 100 -26.18 -13.44 4.55
CA GLN A 100 -27.04 -12.29 4.27
C GLN A 100 -28.31 -12.71 3.52
N THR A 101 -28.16 -13.48 2.43
CA THR A 101 -29.30 -14.00 1.66
C THR A 101 -30.23 -14.86 2.52
N SER A 102 -29.67 -15.68 3.42
CA SER A 102 -30.46 -16.53 4.32
C SER A 102 -31.24 -15.71 5.36
N MET A 103 -30.64 -14.65 5.90
CA MET A 103 -31.30 -13.74 6.85
C MET A 103 -32.39 -12.93 6.16
N ASP A 104 -32.14 -12.42 4.96
CA ASP A 104 -33.13 -11.68 4.17
C ASP A 104 -34.35 -12.58 3.87
N ASN A 105 -34.10 -13.82 3.47
CA ASN A 105 -35.16 -14.81 3.25
C ASN A 105 -35.93 -15.13 4.54
N ALA A 106 -35.24 -15.24 5.68
CA ALA A 106 -35.88 -15.47 6.98
C ALA A 106 -36.76 -14.29 7.40
N LEU A 107 -36.32 -13.05 7.16
CA LEU A 107 -37.09 -11.83 7.43
C LEU A 107 -38.33 -11.73 6.53
N ILE A 108 -38.18 -12.04 5.23
CA ILE A 108 -39.31 -12.08 4.30
C ILE A 108 -40.34 -13.11 4.76
N LYS A 109 -39.90 -14.32 5.11
CA LYS A 109 -40.78 -15.38 5.61
C LYS A 109 -41.48 -14.99 6.91
N ALA A 110 -40.77 -14.41 7.87
CA ALA A 110 -41.36 -13.94 9.12
C ALA A 110 -42.42 -12.84 8.89
N ASN A 111 -42.16 -11.91 7.97
CA ASN A 111 -43.13 -10.88 7.58
C ASN A 111 -44.37 -11.48 6.88
N GLN A 112 -44.18 -12.48 6.02
CA GLN A 112 -45.28 -13.19 5.35
C GLN A 112 -46.10 -14.00 6.34
N ASP A 113 -45.48 -14.71 7.29
CA ASP A 113 -46.18 -15.45 8.34
C ASP A 113 -46.95 -14.50 9.28
N ALA A 114 -46.38 -13.34 9.60
CA ALA A 114 -47.06 -12.28 10.36
C ALA A 114 -48.22 -11.64 9.58
N ALA A 115 -48.12 -11.53 8.25
CA ALA A 115 -49.19 -11.04 7.39
C ALA A 115 -50.29 -12.09 7.17
N GLY A 116 -49.94 -13.37 7.01
CA GLY A 116 -50.87 -14.48 6.85
C GLY A 116 -51.70 -14.74 8.10
N ARG A 117 -51.14 -14.48 9.29
CA ARG A 117 -51.88 -14.52 10.57
C ARG A 117 -52.86 -13.35 10.75
N LYS A 118 -52.88 -12.34 9.87
CA LYS A 118 -53.86 -11.24 9.90
C LYS A 118 -55.15 -11.50 9.11
N VAL A 119 -55.31 -12.68 8.49
CA VAL A 119 -56.53 -13.03 7.74
C VAL A 119 -57.61 -13.70 8.62
N GLY A 120 -57.38 -13.90 9.92
CA GLY A 120 -58.35 -14.60 10.77
C GLY A 120 -58.29 -14.25 12.25
N THR A 121 -58.48 -12.97 12.61
CA THR A 121 -59.27 -12.52 13.78
C THR A 121 -59.17 -11.01 13.86
N ALA A 122 -60.28 -10.32 13.64
CA ALA A 122 -60.42 -8.94 14.02
C ALA A 122 -60.52 -8.84 15.55
N ALA A 123 -59.53 -8.21 16.17
CA ALA A 123 -59.71 -7.51 17.43
C ALA A 123 -58.71 -6.35 17.47
N ALA A 124 -59.26 -5.14 17.36
CA ALA A 124 -58.58 -3.90 17.62
C ALA A 124 -58.04 -3.84 19.07
N LEU A 125 -57.05 -2.97 19.27
CA LEU A 125 -56.47 -2.38 20.50
C LEU A 125 -54.95 -2.34 20.26
N GLY A 126 -54.31 -1.23 19.89
CA GLY A 126 -54.33 0.07 20.56
C GLY A 126 -53.10 0.16 21.48
N ILE A 127 -52.38 1.29 21.41
CA ILE A 127 -51.23 1.72 22.25
C ILE A 127 -49.88 1.21 21.68
N GLY A 128 -48.91 2.06 21.33
CA GLY A 128 -48.56 3.34 21.94
C GLY A 128 -47.30 3.15 22.79
N ALA A 129 -46.47 4.18 22.83
CA ALA A 129 -45.14 4.21 23.40
C ALA A 129 -44.98 3.65 24.84
N ALA A 130 -43.73 3.32 25.13
CA ALA A 130 -43.01 3.54 26.39
C ALA A 130 -42.74 2.34 27.33
N LEU A 131 -41.43 2.15 27.55
CA LEU A 131 -40.74 1.94 28.83
C LEU A 131 -40.94 0.63 29.60
N VAL A 132 -39.92 -0.23 29.52
CA VAL A 132 -39.20 -0.77 30.70
C VAL A 132 -37.73 -0.91 30.25
N GLY A 133 -36.69 -0.35 30.88
CA GLY A 133 -36.58 0.22 32.21
C GLY A 133 -35.39 -0.40 32.97
N GLY A 134 -34.15 -0.12 32.55
CA GLY A 134 -32.96 -0.03 33.43
C GLY A 134 -32.19 -1.32 33.82
N PRO A 135 -31.12 -1.21 34.64
CA PRO A 135 -29.78 -0.77 34.19
C PRO A 135 -28.62 -1.63 34.77
N LEU A 136 -27.49 -1.77 34.06
CA LEU A 136 -26.16 -2.06 34.64
C LEU A 136 -25.08 -1.43 33.73
N MET A 137 -24.47 -0.32 34.13
CA MET A 137 -23.19 -0.26 34.86
C MET A 137 -21.96 -0.59 34.00
N GLY A 138 -21.29 0.47 33.56
CA GLY A 138 -19.85 0.73 33.70
C GLY A 138 -18.85 -0.39 33.51
N GLY A 139 -17.89 -0.17 32.61
CA GLY A 139 -16.64 -0.91 32.60
C GLY A 139 -15.77 -0.61 31.40
N MET A 140 -14.95 0.44 31.50
CA MET A 140 -13.69 0.48 30.75
C MET A 140 -12.91 -0.79 31.07
N VAL A 141 -12.39 -1.47 30.05
CA VAL A 141 -11.23 -2.34 30.22
C VAL A 141 -10.14 -1.84 29.29
N MET A 142 -9.33 -0.96 29.86
CA MET A 142 -7.93 -0.78 29.49
C MET A 142 -7.16 -2.00 30.02
N ALA A 143 -6.59 -2.79 29.11
CA ALA A 143 -5.42 -3.65 29.35
C ALA A 143 -4.91 -4.07 27.95
N GLY A 144 -3.72 -3.69 27.47
CA GLY A 144 -2.50 -3.50 28.23
C GLY A 144 -1.86 -4.85 28.55
N ALA A 145 -1.47 -5.60 27.52
CA ALA A 145 -0.54 -6.71 27.65
C ALA A 145 0.58 -6.50 26.64
N MET A 146 1.70 -6.03 27.18
CA MET A 146 2.98 -5.99 26.52
C MET A 146 3.44 -7.41 26.17
N ALA A 147 3.90 -7.59 24.94
CA ALA A 147 4.87 -8.61 24.61
C ALA A 147 6.03 -7.91 23.87
N PRO A 148 7.28 -8.09 24.30
CA PRO A 148 8.43 -7.42 23.71
C PRO A 148 8.76 -8.14 22.40
N SER A 149 8.63 -7.44 21.28
CA SER A 149 9.21 -7.90 20.02
C SER A 149 10.37 -6.99 19.66
N ALA A 150 11.43 -7.64 19.20
CA ALA A 150 12.77 -7.08 19.08
C ALA A 150 12.86 -5.98 18.02
N ASP A 151 12.71 -4.73 18.45
CA ASP A 151 13.25 -3.57 17.73
C ASP A 151 14.76 -3.49 17.98
N ALA A 152 15.51 -4.32 17.26
CA ALA A 152 16.96 -4.26 17.25
C ALA A 152 17.52 -4.69 15.89
N ALA A 153 17.20 -3.94 14.83
CA ALA A 153 18.08 -3.71 13.66
C ALA A 153 17.39 -2.87 12.57
N SER A 154 17.03 -1.61 12.85
CA SER A 154 16.91 -0.58 11.81
C SER A 154 16.84 0.81 12.46
N SER A 155 17.95 1.23 13.07
CA SER A 155 18.06 2.53 13.73
C SER A 155 18.04 3.66 12.72
N SER A 156 16.86 4.29 12.50
CA SER A 156 16.67 5.71 12.11
C SER A 156 15.30 6.03 11.47
N MET A 157 14.32 5.12 11.47
CA MET A 157 12.98 5.46 10.99
C MET A 157 12.13 6.04 12.12
N GLY A 158 11.85 7.35 12.05
CA GLY A 158 10.80 7.98 12.85
C GLY A 158 9.41 7.40 12.52
N PRO A 159 8.39 7.69 13.34
CA PRO A 159 7.10 7.01 13.26
C PRO A 159 6.45 7.23 11.90
N VAL A 160 6.28 6.13 11.17
CA VAL A 160 5.42 6.03 10.00
C VAL A 160 4.04 6.54 10.43
N ARG A 161 3.53 7.58 9.76
CA ARG A 161 2.17 8.08 9.99
C ARG A 161 1.20 6.91 9.99
N ASP A 162 0.42 6.75 11.06
CA ASP A 162 -0.72 5.84 11.12
C ASP A 162 -1.71 6.19 10.01
N GLN A 163 -1.52 5.61 8.83
CA GLN A 163 -2.49 5.66 7.76
C GLN A 163 -3.65 4.76 8.18
N LEU A 164 -4.83 5.32 8.44
CA LEU A 164 -6.07 4.56 8.70
C LEU A 164 -6.59 3.81 7.46
N SER A 165 -5.86 3.83 6.34
CA SER A 165 -6.20 3.15 5.10
C SER A 165 -5.73 1.70 5.11
N THR A 166 -6.61 0.81 4.65
CA THR A 166 -6.30 -0.59 4.35
C THR A 166 -5.67 -0.76 2.95
N GLN A 167 -5.69 0.28 2.12
CA GLN A 167 -5.13 0.25 0.76
C GLN A 167 -3.68 0.75 0.72
N ARG A 168 -2.87 0.14 -0.16
CA ARG A 168 -1.50 0.60 -0.44
C ARG A 168 -1.46 2.02 -1.00
N THR A 169 -0.36 2.71 -0.74
CA THR A 169 -0.06 3.96 -1.45
C THR A 169 0.26 3.63 -2.92
N PRO A 170 -0.32 4.30 -3.93
CA PRO A 170 0.03 4.06 -5.32
C PRO A 170 1.51 4.36 -5.61
N PRO A 171 2.17 3.64 -6.52
CA PRO A 171 3.57 3.86 -6.84
C PRO A 171 3.76 5.24 -7.51
N PRO A 172 4.63 6.12 -6.97
CA PRO A 172 4.84 7.43 -7.55
C PRO A 172 5.75 7.35 -8.77
N ARG A 173 5.28 7.87 -9.90
CA ARG A 173 6.05 7.94 -11.14
C ARG A 173 7.36 8.74 -10.94
N PRO A 174 8.53 8.23 -11.40
CA PRO A 174 9.77 8.98 -11.41
C PRO A 174 9.63 10.28 -12.19
N SER A 175 10.17 11.37 -11.64
CA SER A 175 10.16 12.68 -12.30
C SER A 175 11.49 13.01 -12.96
N ASP A 176 11.44 13.95 -13.90
CA ASP A 176 12.56 14.57 -14.59
C ASP A 176 12.74 16.05 -14.19
N VAL A 177 12.12 16.48 -13.07
CA VAL A 177 12.19 17.84 -12.55
C VAL A 177 13.65 18.28 -12.42
N ASN A 178 13.97 19.50 -12.85
CA ASN A 178 15.32 20.04 -12.69
C ASN A 178 15.65 20.21 -11.20
N ILE A 179 16.59 19.40 -10.70
CA ILE A 179 17.00 19.38 -9.30
C ILE A 179 18.34 20.11 -9.03
N ALA A 180 18.90 20.82 -10.01
CA ALA A 180 20.26 21.37 -9.93
C ALA A 180 20.49 22.29 -8.73
N VAL A 181 19.49 23.11 -8.37
CA VAL A 181 19.56 24.02 -7.22
C VAL A 181 19.70 23.26 -5.90
N TRP A 182 18.96 22.15 -5.73
CA TRP A 182 19.02 21.32 -4.52
C TRP A 182 20.29 20.49 -4.47
N LEU A 183 20.78 20.00 -5.62
CA LEU A 183 22.09 19.34 -5.68
C LEU A 183 23.22 20.30 -5.27
N LYS A 184 23.18 21.54 -5.76
CA LYS A 184 24.14 22.56 -5.34
C LYS A 184 24.04 22.85 -3.84
N ARG A 185 22.82 23.05 -3.33
CA ARG A 185 22.57 23.28 -1.90
C ARG A 185 23.10 22.13 -1.04
N LEU A 186 22.85 20.88 -1.43
CA LEU A 186 23.32 19.70 -0.70
C LEU A 186 24.86 19.65 -0.61
N ARG A 187 25.59 20.14 -1.62
CA ARG A 187 27.07 20.08 -1.63
C ARG A 187 27.75 21.28 -0.98
N GLU A 188 27.20 22.47 -1.17
CA GLU A 188 27.95 23.72 -1.00
C GLU A 188 27.38 24.64 0.08
N ASP A 189 26.14 24.42 0.55
CA ASP A 189 25.53 25.34 1.51
C ASP A 189 26.26 25.27 2.86
N PRO A 190 26.73 26.41 3.42
CA PRO A 190 27.46 26.40 4.68
C PRO A 190 26.57 25.96 5.85
N ASN A 191 25.25 26.16 5.76
CA ASN A 191 24.32 25.78 6.81
C ASN A 191 23.89 24.31 6.66
N ARG A 192 24.22 23.50 7.67
CA ARG A 192 23.82 22.08 7.79
C ARG A 192 22.33 21.85 7.60
N ASP A 193 21.46 22.74 8.08
CA ASP A 193 20.01 22.53 8.02
C ASP A 193 19.48 22.76 6.60
N ASN A 194 20.12 23.63 5.83
CA ASN A 194 19.83 23.80 4.40
C ASN A 194 20.26 22.56 3.60
N ARG A 195 21.43 21.97 3.90
CA ARG A 195 21.90 20.73 3.26
C ARG A 195 21.00 19.55 3.59
N LYS A 196 20.63 19.39 4.87
CA LYS A 196 19.63 18.39 5.31
C LYS A 196 18.30 18.57 4.57
N SER A 197 17.79 19.80 4.50
CA SER A 197 16.54 20.09 3.78
C SER A 197 16.65 19.77 2.30
N ALA A 198 17.80 20.03 1.67
CA ALA A 198 18.04 19.64 0.29
C ALA A 198 17.97 18.13 0.08
N ALA A 199 18.54 17.32 0.99
CA ALA A 199 18.43 15.86 0.93
C ALA A 199 16.98 15.36 0.99
N ILE A 200 16.16 15.98 1.83
CA ILE A 200 14.72 15.69 1.96
C ILE A 200 13.99 16.02 0.66
N GLU A 201 14.17 17.24 0.15
CA GLU A 201 13.49 17.71 -1.06
C GLU A 201 13.86 16.88 -2.28
N LEU A 202 15.13 16.47 -2.42
CA LEU A 202 15.58 15.60 -3.51
C LEU A 202 14.80 14.28 -3.58
N ALA A 203 14.48 13.67 -2.43
CA ALA A 203 13.65 12.47 -2.38
C ALA A 203 12.15 12.75 -2.61
N ASN A 204 11.69 13.96 -2.32
CA ASN A 204 10.31 14.39 -2.59
C ASN A 204 10.07 14.65 -4.08
N PHE A 205 11.05 15.23 -4.79
CA PHE A 205 10.97 15.38 -6.24
C PHE A 205 10.87 14.05 -6.97
N ASN A 206 11.23 12.93 -6.33
CA ASN A 206 11.15 11.60 -6.93
C ASN A 206 11.99 11.50 -8.22
N ASN A 207 13.11 12.23 -8.28
CA ASN A 207 14.01 12.25 -9.44
C ASN A 207 15.21 11.31 -9.18
N PRO A 208 15.36 10.20 -9.90
CA PRO A 208 16.41 9.21 -9.65
C PRO A 208 17.83 9.72 -9.88
N THR A 209 18.01 10.84 -10.59
CA THR A 209 19.33 11.44 -10.82
C THR A 209 19.95 12.00 -9.53
N ALA A 210 19.16 12.15 -8.46
CA ALA A 210 19.65 12.55 -7.14
C ALA A 210 20.41 11.43 -6.38
N LEU A 211 20.17 10.15 -6.71
CA LEU A 211 20.70 9.01 -5.93
C LEU A 211 22.23 9.04 -5.75
N PRO A 212 23.06 9.23 -6.81
CA PRO A 212 24.51 9.30 -6.64
C PRO A 212 24.95 10.43 -5.70
N GLN A 213 24.29 11.60 -5.79
CA GLN A 213 24.64 12.78 -5.00
C GLN A 213 24.24 12.60 -3.52
N LEU A 214 23.12 11.93 -3.25
CA LEU A 214 22.74 11.52 -1.90
C LEU A 214 23.75 10.51 -1.32
N ALA A 215 24.20 9.53 -2.12
CA ALA A 215 25.21 8.57 -1.68
C ALA A 215 26.56 9.24 -1.38
N THR A 216 26.99 10.19 -2.23
CA THR A 216 28.18 11.01 -1.96
C THR A 216 28.02 11.83 -0.68
N ALA A 217 26.87 12.47 -0.46
CA ALA A 217 26.61 13.25 0.75
C ALA A 217 26.63 12.37 2.01
N MET A 218 26.03 11.17 1.97
CA MET A 218 26.08 10.21 3.08
C MET A 218 27.52 9.85 3.47
N LEU A 219 28.41 9.72 2.49
CA LEU A 219 29.80 9.32 2.73
C LEU A 219 30.69 10.49 3.18
N ASN A 220 30.48 11.68 2.60
CA ASN A 220 31.45 12.77 2.63
C ASN A 220 30.98 14.06 3.31
N ASP A 221 29.70 14.21 3.66
CA ASP A 221 29.26 15.43 4.35
C ASP A 221 29.91 15.54 5.74
N PRO A 222 30.45 16.71 6.12
CA PRO A 222 31.09 16.89 7.42
C PRO A 222 30.11 16.70 8.59
N ASP A 223 28.82 16.99 8.41
CA ASP A 223 27.81 16.91 9.46
C ASP A 223 27.09 15.55 9.45
N LEU A 224 27.08 14.89 10.60
CA LEU A 224 26.43 13.59 10.78
C LEU A 224 24.92 13.60 10.50
N VAL A 225 24.24 14.70 10.82
CA VAL A 225 22.79 14.84 10.60
C VAL A 225 22.48 14.86 9.10
N VAL A 226 23.32 15.52 8.31
CA VAL A 226 23.17 15.54 6.85
C VAL A 226 23.47 14.16 6.27
N ARG A 227 24.50 13.46 6.77
CA ARG A 227 24.80 12.08 6.35
C ARG A 227 23.65 11.12 6.60
N SER A 228 23.08 11.13 7.80
CA SER A 228 21.93 10.29 8.14
C SER A 228 20.70 10.64 7.31
N ALA A 229 20.45 11.93 7.05
CA ALA A 229 19.36 12.34 6.17
C ALA A 229 19.59 11.85 4.73
N ALA A 230 20.80 12.01 4.18
CA ALA A 230 21.11 11.55 2.83
C ALA A 230 20.92 10.03 2.68
N GLU A 231 21.31 9.24 3.68
CA GLU A 231 21.04 7.80 3.71
C GLU A 231 19.54 7.50 3.72
N GLN A 232 18.81 8.06 4.69
CA GLN A 232 17.39 7.77 4.88
C GLN A 232 16.57 8.16 3.65
N TYR A 233 16.77 9.37 3.13
CA TYR A 233 16.01 9.88 1.99
C TYR A 233 16.51 9.29 0.66
N GLY A 234 17.77 8.86 0.58
CA GLY A 234 18.28 8.04 -0.50
C GLY A 234 17.56 6.69 -0.59
N LYS A 235 17.36 5.99 0.54
CA LYS A 235 16.57 4.75 0.62
C LYS A 235 15.12 4.98 0.20
N VAL A 236 14.47 6.02 0.73
CA VAL A 236 13.08 6.36 0.36
C VAL A 236 12.94 6.64 -1.13
N LEU A 237 13.84 7.44 -1.72
CA LEU A 237 13.84 7.70 -3.16
C LEU A 237 14.01 6.40 -3.94
N TYR A 238 14.95 5.55 -3.52
CA TYR A 238 15.20 4.27 -4.16
C TYR A 238 13.98 3.34 -4.11
N TRP A 239 13.35 3.19 -2.95
CA TRP A 239 12.14 2.38 -2.79
C TRP A 239 11.00 2.85 -3.69
N LYS A 240 10.80 4.17 -3.82
CA LYS A 240 9.82 4.73 -4.77
C LYS A 240 10.12 4.33 -6.22
N MET A 241 11.40 4.32 -6.63
CA MET A 241 11.81 3.91 -7.97
C MET A 241 11.56 2.43 -8.22
N ILE A 242 11.97 1.56 -7.29
CA ILE A 242 11.77 0.12 -7.43
C ILE A 242 10.28 -0.23 -7.37
N TYR A 243 9.52 0.40 -6.48
CA TYR A 243 8.08 0.17 -6.39
C TYR A 243 7.37 0.53 -7.71
N TRP A 244 7.71 1.66 -8.31
CA TRP A 244 7.22 2.01 -9.64
C TRP A 244 7.62 0.98 -10.70
N GLU A 245 8.89 0.56 -10.73
CA GLU A 245 9.38 -0.45 -11.68
C GLU A 245 8.62 -1.78 -11.54
N MET A 246 8.45 -2.27 -10.31
CA MET A 246 7.74 -3.51 -10.02
C MET A 246 6.27 -3.48 -10.47
N GLU A 247 5.62 -2.32 -10.41
CA GLU A 247 4.26 -2.14 -10.95
C GLU A 247 4.27 -2.18 -12.48
N GLN A 248 5.28 -1.59 -13.13
CA GLN A 248 5.34 -1.55 -14.61
C GLN A 248 5.67 -2.91 -15.24
N ASP A 249 6.48 -3.73 -14.58
CA ASP A 249 6.89 -5.05 -15.09
C ASP A 249 6.04 -6.22 -14.56
N GLY A 250 5.10 -5.93 -13.65
CA GLY A 250 4.18 -6.91 -13.07
C GLY A 250 4.80 -7.77 -11.96
N THR A 251 6.06 -7.56 -11.59
CA THR A 251 6.69 -8.29 -10.48
C THR A 251 6.05 -7.96 -9.14
N LEU A 252 5.46 -6.77 -8.99
CA LEU A 252 4.68 -6.41 -7.80
C LEU A 252 3.49 -7.35 -7.62
N GLU A 253 2.71 -7.57 -8.69
CA GLU A 253 1.52 -8.42 -8.67
C GLU A 253 1.89 -9.88 -8.36
N GLN A 254 3.02 -10.35 -8.89
CA GLN A 254 3.54 -11.68 -8.61
C GLN A 254 3.90 -11.84 -7.12
N GLU A 255 4.70 -10.91 -6.58
CA GLU A 255 5.08 -10.89 -5.16
C GLU A 255 3.86 -10.75 -4.24
N PHE A 256 2.89 -9.91 -4.64
CA PHE A 256 1.64 -9.75 -3.92
C PHE A 256 0.88 -11.08 -3.80
N LYS A 257 0.70 -11.81 -4.91
CA LYS A 257 0.04 -13.12 -4.92
C LYS A 257 0.79 -14.16 -4.09
N VAL A 258 2.12 -14.21 -4.21
CA VAL A 258 2.96 -15.14 -3.45
C VAL A 258 2.77 -14.91 -1.94
N ARG A 259 2.79 -13.65 -1.51
CA ARG A 259 2.62 -13.29 -0.10
C ARG A 259 1.18 -13.46 0.40
N ALA A 260 0.19 -13.11 -0.42
CA ALA A 260 -1.22 -13.35 -0.10
C ALA A 260 -1.46 -14.85 0.12
N LYS A 261 -0.97 -15.70 -0.77
CA LYS A 261 -1.00 -17.15 -0.61
C LYS A 261 -0.28 -17.62 0.66
N ALA A 262 0.91 -17.09 0.94
CA ALA A 262 1.64 -17.41 2.18
C ALA A 262 0.88 -16.98 3.45
N ALA A 263 0.05 -15.94 3.36
CA ALA A 263 -0.87 -15.49 4.41
C ALA A 263 -2.22 -16.25 4.43
N GLY A 264 -2.39 -17.29 3.60
CA GLY A 264 -3.62 -18.07 3.51
C GLY A 264 -4.76 -17.39 2.74
N LYS A 265 -4.45 -16.33 1.98
CA LYS A 265 -5.39 -15.62 1.11
C LYS A 265 -5.22 -16.15 -0.32
N ASP A 266 -5.91 -17.22 -0.65
CA ASP A 266 -5.84 -17.83 -1.98
C ASP A 266 -6.84 -17.15 -2.95
N PHE A 267 -6.31 -16.80 -4.13
CA PHE A 267 -7.07 -16.33 -5.29
C PHE A 267 -7.41 -17.47 -6.25
N GLU A 268 -7.50 -18.72 -5.78
CA GLU A 268 -7.98 -19.80 -6.66
C GLU A 268 -9.32 -19.37 -7.25
N GLU A 269 -9.36 -19.24 -8.58
CA GLU A 269 -10.61 -19.22 -9.33
C GLU A 269 -11.40 -20.41 -8.81
N VAL A 270 -12.47 -20.14 -8.05
CA VAL A 270 -13.46 -21.16 -7.77
C VAL A 270 -13.82 -21.74 -9.13
N PRO A 271 -13.52 -23.03 -9.40
CA PRO A 271 -13.95 -23.62 -10.64
C PRO A 271 -15.46 -23.45 -10.63
N LEU A 272 -15.99 -22.67 -11.57
CA LEU A 272 -17.41 -22.70 -11.86
C LEU A 272 -17.76 -24.17 -11.96
N PRO A 273 -18.73 -24.68 -11.17
CA PRO A 273 -19.06 -26.09 -11.17
C PRO A 273 -19.43 -26.46 -12.60
N THR A 274 -18.49 -27.13 -13.27
CA THR A 274 -18.65 -27.61 -14.63
C THR A 274 -19.54 -28.83 -14.53
N GLY A 275 -20.80 -28.64 -14.88
CA GLY A 275 -21.63 -29.68 -15.47
C GLY A 275 -22.00 -30.84 -14.56
N GLY A 276 -23.13 -30.67 -13.87
CA GLY A 276 -23.98 -31.77 -13.45
C GLY A 276 -25.44 -31.52 -13.84
N THR A 277 -25.70 -31.10 -15.09
CA THR A 277 -27.06 -31.02 -15.63
C THR A 277 -27.34 -32.21 -16.54
N GLY A 278 -28.17 -33.14 -16.05
CA GLY A 278 -29.13 -33.82 -16.93
C GLY A 278 -30.08 -32.78 -17.53
N PRO A 279 -30.66 -33.03 -18.72
CA PRO A 279 -31.25 -32.01 -19.56
C PRO A 279 -32.58 -31.52 -18.99
N LEU A 280 -32.65 -30.24 -18.61
CA LEU A 280 -33.90 -29.51 -18.52
C LEU A 280 -34.01 -28.58 -19.73
N ALA A 281 -35.11 -28.75 -20.44
CA ALA A 281 -35.47 -28.06 -21.67
C ALA A 281 -35.38 -26.53 -21.55
N PRO A 282 -35.17 -25.81 -22.67
CA PRO A 282 -35.08 -24.35 -22.67
C PRO A 282 -36.43 -23.72 -22.31
N SER A 283 -36.52 -23.15 -21.11
CA SER A 283 -37.60 -22.25 -20.72
C SER A 283 -37.48 -20.95 -21.51
N LYS A 284 -38.36 -20.76 -22.50
CA LYS A 284 -38.66 -19.45 -23.07
C LYS A 284 -39.42 -18.64 -22.03
N SER A 285 -38.72 -17.80 -21.27
CA SER A 285 -39.35 -16.73 -20.50
C SER A 285 -38.47 -15.50 -20.61
N GLU A 286 -38.96 -14.51 -21.39
CA GLU A 286 -38.41 -13.16 -21.41
C GLU A 286 -38.37 -12.59 -19.98
N PRO A 287 -37.35 -11.78 -19.65
CA PRO A 287 -37.33 -11.06 -18.38
C PRO A 287 -38.54 -10.12 -18.31
N PRO A 288 -39.23 -10.01 -17.16
CA PRO A 288 -40.32 -9.07 -17.01
C PRO A 288 -39.80 -7.64 -17.22
N PRO A 289 -40.56 -6.78 -17.91
CA PRO A 289 -40.13 -5.41 -18.15
C PRO A 289 -40.00 -4.67 -16.81
N MET A 290 -38.90 -3.93 -16.66
CA MET A 290 -38.68 -3.05 -15.53
C MET A 290 -39.84 -2.03 -15.42
N PRO A 291 -40.39 -1.79 -14.22
CA PRO A 291 -41.41 -0.77 -14.04
C PRO A 291 -40.80 0.60 -14.39
N GLN A 292 -41.31 1.21 -15.45
CA GLN A 292 -40.95 2.58 -15.79
C GLN A 292 -41.54 3.51 -14.74
N PRO A 293 -40.76 4.48 -14.22
CA PRO A 293 -41.27 5.45 -13.26
C PRO A 293 -42.41 6.25 -13.89
N ASN A 294 -43.52 6.37 -13.15
CA ASN A 294 -44.70 7.09 -13.60
C ASN A 294 -44.32 8.56 -13.86
N LYS A 295 -44.69 9.10 -15.03
CA LYS A 295 -44.31 10.47 -15.43
C LYS A 295 -44.82 11.53 -14.45
N ASP A 296 -45.90 11.21 -13.74
CA ASP A 296 -46.48 12.07 -12.70
C ASP A 296 -45.58 12.20 -11.45
N ASP A 297 -44.77 11.19 -11.13
CA ASP A 297 -43.85 11.20 -9.99
C ASP A 297 -42.63 12.09 -10.27
N ILE A 298 -42.15 12.09 -11.53
CA ILE A 298 -41.00 12.90 -11.94
C ILE A 298 -41.37 14.39 -11.90
N ALA A 299 -42.57 14.76 -12.34
CA ALA A 299 -43.04 16.14 -12.31
C ALA A 299 -43.17 16.66 -10.87
N GLN A 300 -43.66 15.84 -9.94
CA GLN A 300 -43.79 16.22 -8.53
C GLN A 300 -42.42 16.36 -7.83
N ILE A 301 -41.46 15.48 -8.15
CA ILE A 301 -40.09 15.56 -7.62
C ILE A 301 -39.40 16.85 -8.09
N LEU A 302 -39.55 17.22 -9.37
CA LEU A 302 -38.98 18.44 -9.94
C LEU A 302 -39.62 19.70 -9.35
N ALA A 303 -40.95 19.73 -9.21
CA ALA A 303 -41.67 20.85 -8.58
C ALA A 303 -41.23 21.07 -7.12
N ARG A 304 -40.99 19.97 -6.38
CA ARG A 304 -40.51 20.04 -4.99
C ARG A 304 -39.07 20.54 -4.90
N ALA A 305 -38.21 20.16 -5.85
CA ALA A 305 -36.83 20.63 -5.93
C ALA A 305 -36.73 22.12 -6.30
N GLU A 306 -37.62 22.62 -7.15
CA GLU A 306 -37.66 24.04 -7.52
C GLU A 306 -38.19 24.92 -6.38
N ALA A 307 -39.21 24.46 -5.64
CA ALA A 307 -39.71 25.17 -4.46
C ALA A 307 -38.65 25.28 -3.34
N GLU A 308 -37.84 24.24 -3.14
CA GLU A 308 -36.68 24.25 -2.23
C GLU A 308 -35.61 25.26 -2.67
N ARG A 309 -35.30 25.33 -3.97
CA ARG A 309 -34.34 26.30 -4.53
C ARG A 309 -34.83 27.74 -4.40
N ALA A 310 -36.12 27.99 -4.61
CA ALA A 310 -36.72 29.33 -4.44
C ALA A 310 -36.69 29.80 -2.98
N LYS A 311 -36.88 28.89 -2.01
CA LYS A 311 -36.75 29.21 -0.58
C LYS A 311 -35.31 29.55 -0.17
N ARG A 312 -34.31 28.91 -0.77
CA ARG A 312 -32.89 29.19 -0.48
C ARG A 312 -32.38 30.51 -1.06
N LYS A 313 -33.00 31.04 -2.13
CA LYS A 313 -32.66 32.35 -2.73
C LYS A 313 -33.27 33.55 -2.01
N LYS A 314 -34.23 33.36 -1.11
CA LYS A 314 -34.86 34.42 -0.30
C LYS A 314 -34.29 34.52 1.12
N ARG A 315 -33.21 33.80 1.41
CA ARG A 315 -32.45 33.87 2.66
C ARG A 315 -31.13 34.59 2.43
#